data_AF-A0A3D5GG88-F1
#
_entry.id   AF-A0A3D5GG88-F1
#
_cell.length_a   1.000
_cell.length_b   1.000
_cell.length_c   1.000
_cell.angle_alpha   90.00
_cell.angle_beta   90.00
_cell.angle_gamma   90.00
#
_symmetry.space_group_name_H-M   'P 1'
#
loop_
_entity.id
_entity.type
_entity.pdbx_description
1 polymer ?
#
loop_
_entity_poly.entity_id
_entity_poly.type
_entity_poly.pdbx_seq_one_letter_code
_entity_poly.pdbx_strand_id
1 'polypeptide(L)'
;MWSTPRTERADTGHPMNSRPKPGIIGTVVRGACMGAADVVPGVSGGTIALLTGIYERFITAAHAGAQIVGRLVRGDLRGALVGIRSFPWSFVVPLLAGMLAAVVLLAELIKDALVDHPEPMAGIFFGLVAASALVVRRDVAWTVGRLATTLVTG
;
A
#
# COMPACT_ATOMS: atom_id res chain seq x y z
N MET A 1 44.12 -15.00 -35.60
CA MET A 1 43.29 -15.63 -34.56
C MET A 1 43.57 -14.87 -33.26
N TRP A 2 42.84 -13.79 -33.03
CA TRP A 2 42.97 -12.95 -31.85
C TRP A 2 41.87 -13.38 -30.88
N SER A 3 42.25 -13.95 -29.75
CA SER A 3 41.34 -14.23 -28.64
C SER A 3 41.73 -13.29 -27.51
N THR A 4 41.01 -12.19 -27.36
CA THR A 4 41.11 -11.33 -26.19
C THR A 4 40.43 -12.02 -25.00
N PRO A 5 41.05 -12.07 -23.82
CA PRO A 5 40.36 -12.49 -22.61
C PRO A 5 39.29 -11.46 -22.28
N ARG A 6 38.04 -11.91 -22.22
CA ARG A 6 36.93 -11.14 -21.66
C ARG A 6 37.26 -10.93 -20.19
N THR A 7 37.76 -9.74 -19.83
CA THR A 7 37.90 -9.34 -18.44
C THR A 7 36.50 -9.32 -17.85
N GLU A 8 36.25 -10.29 -16.99
CA GLU A 8 35.13 -10.34 -16.08
C GLU A 8 35.19 -9.06 -15.24
N ARG A 9 34.41 -8.06 -15.67
CA ARG A 9 34.09 -6.92 -14.81
C ARG A 9 33.35 -7.53 -13.64
N ALA A 10 34.06 -7.67 -12.52
CA ALA A 10 33.45 -7.77 -11.22
C ALA A 10 32.45 -6.61 -11.13
N ASP A 11 31.17 -6.94 -11.30
CA ASP A 11 30.08 -6.04 -11.00
C ASP A 11 30.20 -5.78 -9.51
N THR A 12 30.87 -4.68 -9.17
CA THR A 12 31.02 -4.22 -7.80
C THR A 12 29.62 -3.86 -7.35
N GLY A 13 28.97 -4.82 -6.71
CA GLY A 13 27.62 -4.73 -6.19
C GLY A 13 27.38 -3.33 -5.65
N HIS A 14 26.63 -2.55 -6.41
CA HIS A 14 26.21 -1.24 -5.97
C HIS A 14 25.47 -1.46 -4.65
N PRO A 15 25.90 -0.88 -3.52
CA PRO A 15 25.16 -1.04 -2.28
C PRO A 15 23.78 -0.40 -2.48
N MET A 16 22.77 -1.23 -2.77
CA MET A 16 21.38 -0.83 -3.03
C MET A 16 20.67 -0.25 -1.79
N ASN A 17 21.41 0.07 -0.72
CA ASN A 17 20.84 0.51 0.54
C ASN A 17 21.57 1.73 1.11
N SER A 18 21.38 2.87 0.44
CA SER A 18 21.89 4.17 0.87
C SER A 18 20.80 5.25 0.85
N ARG A 19 19.51 4.88 0.87
CA ARG A 19 18.45 5.87 1.01
C ARG A 19 18.37 6.31 2.48
N PRO A 20 18.57 7.60 2.80
CA PRO A 20 18.49 8.08 4.17
C PRO A 20 17.13 7.71 4.75
N LYS A 21 17.13 7.16 5.97
CA LYS A 21 15.89 6.81 6.69
C LYS A 21 15.01 8.06 6.72
N PRO A 22 13.78 8.04 6.18
CA PRO A 22 12.93 9.21 6.18
C PRO A 22 12.76 9.67 7.63
N GLY A 23 12.93 10.97 7.86
CA GLY A 23 12.69 11.56 9.17
C GLY A 23 11.26 11.27 9.65
N ILE A 24 11.04 11.39 10.96
CA ILE A 24 9.73 11.12 11.58
C ILE A 24 8.63 11.94 10.87
N ILE A 25 8.87 13.23 10.66
CA ILE A 25 7.95 14.13 9.95
C ILE A 25 7.65 13.62 8.54
N GLY A 26 8.69 13.23 7.79
CA GLY A 26 8.50 12.68 6.45
C GLY A 26 7.73 11.36 6.43
N THR A 27 7.79 10.58 7.51
CA THR A 27 7.02 9.35 7.65
C THR A 27 5.57 9.65 7.98
N VAL A 28 5.30 10.62 8.87
CA VAL A 28 3.94 11.11 9.15
C VAL A 28 3.27 11.63 7.90
N VAL A 29 3.95 12.50 7.12
CA VAL A 29 3.39 13.07 5.89
C VAL A 29 3.05 11.99 4.88
N ARG A 30 3.95 11.01 4.67
CA ARG A 30 3.66 9.87 3.79
C ARG A 30 2.48 9.05 4.29
N GLY A 31 2.40 8.83 5.61
CA GLY A 31 1.26 8.18 6.25
C GLY A 31 -0.04 8.94 5.98
N ALA A 32 -0.03 10.26 6.13
CA ALA A 32 -1.17 11.11 5.83
C ALA A 32 -1.59 11.03 4.35
N CYS A 33 -0.65 11.06 3.42
CA CYS A 33 -0.95 10.86 1.99
C CYS A 33 -1.56 9.48 1.71
N MET A 34 -1.06 8.43 2.36
CA MET A 34 -1.63 7.08 2.25
C MET A 34 -3.06 7.03 2.81
N GLY A 35 -3.29 7.63 3.99
CA GLY A 35 -4.62 7.70 4.60
C GLY A 35 -5.62 8.50 3.76
N ALA A 36 -5.18 9.62 3.18
CA ALA A 36 -6.02 10.41 2.27
C ALA A 36 -6.38 9.63 1.00
N ALA A 37 -5.43 8.87 0.45
CA ALA A 37 -5.68 8.00 -0.70
C ALA A 37 -6.72 6.91 -0.41
N ASP A 38 -6.69 6.30 0.78
CA ASP A 38 -7.62 5.22 1.13
C ASP A 38 -9.08 5.71 1.34
N VAL A 39 -9.29 7.00 1.56
CA VAL A 39 -10.63 7.61 1.66
C VAL A 39 -11.24 7.88 0.28
N VAL A 40 -10.41 8.07 -0.76
CA VAL A 40 -10.89 8.40 -2.11
C VAL A 40 -11.11 7.13 -2.93
N PRO A 41 -12.31 6.92 -3.51
CA PRO A 41 -12.57 5.73 -4.30
C PRO A 41 -11.69 5.67 -5.55
N GLY A 42 -11.09 4.50 -5.79
CA GLY A 42 -10.22 4.26 -6.94
C GLY A 42 -8.74 4.62 -6.72
N VAL A 43 -8.36 5.12 -5.54
CA VAL A 43 -6.95 5.36 -5.17
C VAL A 43 -6.52 4.32 -4.14
N SER A 44 -5.28 3.81 -4.26
CA SER A 44 -4.72 2.83 -3.31
C SER A 44 -3.56 3.45 -2.53
N GLY A 45 -3.62 3.37 -1.19
CA GLY A 45 -2.51 3.77 -0.32
C GLY A 45 -1.21 3.00 -0.59
N GLY A 46 -1.30 1.77 -1.10
CA GLY A 46 -0.13 0.98 -1.54
C GLY A 46 0.60 1.62 -2.72
N THR A 47 -0.13 2.20 -3.67
CA THR A 47 0.45 2.95 -4.80
C THR A 47 1.14 4.22 -4.30
N ILE A 48 0.56 4.94 -3.33
CA ILE A 48 1.21 6.09 -2.71
C ILE A 48 2.49 5.68 -1.97
N ALA A 49 2.48 4.54 -1.27
CA ALA A 49 3.68 4.01 -0.63
C ALA A 49 4.79 3.68 -1.66
N LEU A 50 4.43 3.18 -2.84
CA LEU A 50 5.37 2.91 -3.94
C LEU A 50 5.95 4.20 -4.50
N LEU A 51 5.10 5.16 -4.85
CA LEU A 51 5.50 6.46 -5.39
C LEU A 51 6.38 7.25 -4.41
N THR A 52 6.08 7.16 -3.11
CA THR A 52 6.87 7.83 -2.06
C THR A 52 8.11 7.05 -1.61
N GLY A 53 8.34 5.86 -2.21
CA GLY A 53 9.52 5.03 -2.00
C GLY A 53 9.58 4.30 -0.65
N ILE A 54 8.47 4.21 0.09
CA ILE A 54 8.40 3.52 1.39
C ILE A 54 7.72 2.15 1.32
N TYR A 55 7.25 1.74 0.14
CA TYR A 55 6.52 0.49 -0.07
C TYR A 55 7.22 -0.74 0.51
N GLU A 56 8.50 -0.94 0.21
CA GLU A 56 9.27 -2.09 0.73
C GLU A 56 9.31 -2.13 2.26
N ARG A 57 9.51 -0.96 2.88
CA ARG A 57 9.55 -0.83 4.34
C ARG A 57 8.15 -1.03 4.95
N PHE A 58 7.11 -0.55 4.28
CA PHE A 58 5.71 -0.74 4.65
C PHE A 58 5.29 -2.21 4.58
N ILE A 59 5.50 -2.89 3.45
CA ILE A 59 5.10 -4.29 3.28
C ILE A 59 5.91 -5.22 4.19
N THR A 60 7.19 -4.93 4.42
CA THR A 60 8.01 -5.67 5.39
C THR A 60 7.46 -5.54 6.81
N ALA A 61 7.07 -4.32 7.22
CA ALA A 61 6.44 -4.09 8.52
C ALA A 61 5.07 -4.76 8.62
N ALA A 62 4.25 -4.69 7.56
CA ALA A 62 2.95 -5.36 7.50
C ALA A 62 3.09 -6.88 7.63
N HIS A 63 4.05 -7.48 6.91
CA HIS A 63 4.34 -8.91 7.02
C HIS A 63 4.82 -9.30 8.43
N ALA A 64 5.72 -8.53 9.03
CA ALA A 64 6.15 -8.76 10.41
C ALA A 64 4.97 -8.70 11.40
N GLY A 65 4.06 -7.74 11.21
CA GLY A 65 2.82 -7.63 12.00
C GLY A 65 1.92 -8.85 11.84
N ALA A 66 1.69 -9.29 10.61
CA ALA A 66 0.90 -10.48 10.32
C ALA A 66 1.49 -11.76 10.94
N GLN A 67 2.82 -11.91 10.93
CA GLN A 67 3.50 -13.03 11.59
C GLN A 67 3.33 -13.00 13.12
N ILE A 68 3.42 -11.81 13.74
CA ILE A 68 3.18 -11.63 15.18
C ILE A 68 1.74 -12.04 15.52
N VAL A 69 0.76 -11.56 14.76
CA VAL A 69 -0.66 -11.91 14.95
C VAL A 69 -0.87 -13.42 14.74
N GLY A 70 -0.27 -14.00 13.70
CA GLY A 70 -0.36 -15.43 13.42
C GLY A 70 0.20 -16.30 14.55
N ARG A 71 1.30 -15.89 15.19
CA ARG A 71 1.85 -16.58 16.37
C ARG A 71 0.96 -16.44 17.60
N LEU A 72 0.38 -15.25 17.79
CA LEU A 72 -0.56 -14.98 18.88
C LEU A 72 -1.80 -15.87 18.78
N VAL A 73 -2.38 -16.01 17.59
CA VAL A 73 -3.54 -16.87 17.32
C VAL A 73 -3.22 -18.36 17.57
N ARG A 74 -1.98 -18.78 17.34
CA ARG A 74 -1.50 -20.16 17.60
C ARG A 74 -1.14 -20.43 19.08
N GLY A 75 -1.28 -19.44 19.96
CA GLY A 75 -0.93 -19.55 21.38
C GLY A 75 0.57 -19.44 21.69
N ASP A 76 1.42 -19.11 20.70
CA ASP A 76 2.86 -18.89 20.91
C ASP A 76 3.13 -17.46 21.39
N LEU A 77 2.84 -17.22 22.68
CA LEU A 77 3.04 -15.92 23.32
C LEU A 77 4.52 -15.50 23.35
N ARG A 78 5.44 -16.45 23.51
CA ARG A 78 6.88 -16.17 23.55
C ARG A 78 7.38 -15.71 22.18
N GLY A 79 7.02 -16.43 21.12
CA GLY A 79 7.39 -16.06 19.76
C GLY A 79 6.72 -14.77 19.27
N ALA A 80 5.51 -14.46 19.74
CA ALA A 80 4.85 -13.18 19.48
C ALA A 80 5.57 -12.01 20.20
N LEU A 81 5.94 -12.18 21.47
CA LEU A 81 6.62 -11.14 22.24
C LEU A 81 8.00 -10.79 21.66
N VAL A 82 8.75 -11.79 21.22
CA VAL A 82 10.02 -11.58 20.50
C VAL A 82 9.80 -10.80 19.20
N GLY A 83 8.77 -11.16 18.44
CA GLY A 83 8.40 -10.45 17.21
C GLY A 83 8.08 -8.97 17.47
N ILE A 84 7.23 -8.69 18.47
CA ILE A 84 6.87 -7.33 18.92
C ILE A 84 8.10 -6.50 19.28
N ARG A 85 9.08 -7.09 19.97
CA ARG A 85 10.29 -6.38 20.39
C ARG A 85 11.21 -6.03 19.21
N SER A 86 11.21 -6.85 18.16
CA SER A 86 11.96 -6.61 16.91
C SER A 86 11.23 -5.74 15.89
N PHE A 87 9.96 -5.40 16.16
CA PHE A 87 9.10 -4.69 15.22
C PHE A 87 9.59 -3.23 15.00
N PRO A 88 9.56 -2.69 13.77
CA PRO A 88 10.10 -1.35 13.46
C PRO A 88 9.16 -0.21 13.91
N TRP A 89 8.97 -0.06 15.23
CA TRP A 89 8.07 0.93 15.84
C TRP A 89 8.34 2.38 15.40
N SER A 90 9.61 2.75 15.21
CA SER A 90 10.03 4.09 14.78
C SER A 90 9.56 4.48 13.37
N PHE A 91 9.14 3.50 12.57
CA PHE A 91 8.55 3.72 11.26
C PHE A 91 7.02 3.62 11.31
N VAL A 92 6.53 2.54 11.92
CA VAL A 92 5.11 2.20 11.87
C VAL A 92 4.27 3.17 12.68
N VAL A 93 4.74 3.60 13.86
CA VAL A 93 3.97 4.52 14.72
C VAL A 93 3.75 5.87 14.04
N PRO A 94 4.79 6.58 13.52
CA PRO A 94 4.56 7.83 12.81
C PRO A 94 3.74 7.66 11.54
N LEU A 95 3.94 6.57 10.80
CA LEU A 95 3.20 6.29 9.57
C LEU A 95 1.70 6.12 9.85
N LEU A 96 1.35 5.25 10.82
CA LEU A 96 -0.03 5.01 11.22
C LEU A 96 -0.66 6.26 11.86
N ALA A 97 0.11 7.03 12.65
CA ALA A 97 -0.39 8.27 13.22
C ALA A 97 -0.79 9.27 12.12
N GLY A 98 0.05 9.44 11.10
CA GLY A 98 -0.28 10.28 9.94
C GLY A 98 -1.48 9.75 9.16
N MET A 99 -1.54 8.44 8.92
CA MET A 99 -2.63 7.78 8.22
C MET A 99 -3.97 7.97 8.93
N LEU A 100 -4.03 7.66 10.23
CA LEU A 100 -5.24 7.80 11.04
C LEU A 100 -5.68 9.26 11.15
N ALA A 101 -4.73 10.19 11.36
CA ALA A 101 -5.04 11.61 11.39
C ALA A 101 -5.67 12.08 10.08
N ALA A 102 -5.10 11.69 8.93
CA ALA A 102 -5.66 12.03 7.62
C ALA A 102 -7.05 11.42 7.41
N VAL A 103 -7.26 10.15 7.78
CA VAL A 103 -8.56 9.49 7.66
C VAL A 103 -9.63 10.20 8.49
N VAL A 104 -9.33 10.51 9.77
CA VAL A 104 -10.28 11.19 10.66
C VAL A 104 -10.62 12.58 10.15
N LEU A 105 -9.61 13.39 9.84
CA LEU A 105 -9.80 14.77 9.35
C LEU A 105 -10.60 14.80 8.04
N LEU A 106 -10.28 13.89 7.11
CA LEU A 106 -10.94 13.85 5.82
C LEU A 106 -12.35 13.26 5.92
N ALA A 107 -12.58 12.31 6.83
CA ALA A 107 -13.92 11.78 7.09
C ALA A 107 -14.86 12.86 7.66
N GLU A 108 -14.40 13.69 8.58
CA GLU A 108 -15.16 14.85 9.07
C GLU A 108 -15.44 15.84 7.93
N LEU A 109 -14.41 16.19 7.15
CA LEU A 109 -14.57 17.11 6.02
C LEU A 109 -15.57 16.59 4.98
N ILE A 110 -15.50 15.30 4.62
CA ILE A 110 -16.41 14.69 3.65
C ILE A 110 -17.82 14.64 4.22
N LYS A 111 -17.97 14.31 5.51
CA LYS A 111 -19.28 14.30 6.16
C LYS A 111 -19.95 15.68 6.08
N ASP A 112 -19.21 16.74 6.40
CA ASP A 112 -19.73 18.10 6.34
C ASP A 112 -20.05 18.49 4.88
N ALA A 113 -19.14 18.20 3.94
CA ALA A 113 -19.38 18.44 2.52
C ALA A 113 -20.58 17.67 1.96
N LEU A 114 -20.86 16.47 2.47
CA LEU A 114 -21.99 15.65 2.05
C LEU A 114 -23.34 16.20 2.56
N VAL A 115 -23.34 16.86 3.72
CA VAL A 115 -24.53 17.53 4.29
C VAL A 115 -24.81 18.84 3.57
N ASP A 116 -23.77 19.66 3.35
CA ASP A 116 -23.92 20.99 2.75
C ASP A 116 -24.09 20.94 1.22
N HIS A 117 -23.50 19.92 0.57
CA HIS A 117 -23.47 19.80 -0.89
C HIS A 117 -23.77 18.36 -1.37
N PRO A 118 -24.98 17.84 -1.16
CA PRO A 118 -25.33 16.46 -1.49
C PRO A 118 -25.28 16.15 -3.00
N GLU A 119 -25.80 17.04 -3.86
CA GLU A 119 -25.84 16.81 -5.31
C GLU A 119 -24.42 16.76 -5.94
N PRO A 120 -23.51 17.73 -5.69
CA PRO A 120 -22.15 17.66 -6.22
C PRO A 120 -21.36 16.45 -5.71
N MET A 121 -21.48 16.12 -4.42
CA MET A 121 -20.78 14.98 -3.82
C MET A 121 -21.26 13.66 -4.44
N ALA A 122 -22.57 13.48 -4.63
CA ALA A 122 -23.11 12.32 -5.32
C ALA A 122 -22.56 12.19 -6.74
N GLY A 123 -22.47 13.30 -7.49
CA GLY A 123 -21.86 13.34 -8.82
C GLY A 123 -20.39 12.91 -8.83
N ILE A 124 -19.59 13.38 -7.86
CA ILE A 124 -18.18 13.00 -7.73
C ILE A 124 -18.02 11.51 -7.40
N PHE A 125 -18.74 11.00 -6.40
CA PHE A 125 -18.68 9.59 -6.02
C PHE A 125 -19.14 8.68 -7.16
N PHE A 126 -20.27 9.00 -7.78
CA PHE A 126 -20.79 8.24 -8.92
C PHE A 126 -19.81 8.28 -10.10
N GLY A 127 -19.24 9.45 -10.40
CA GLY A 127 -18.24 9.63 -11.45
C GLY A 127 -16.98 8.80 -11.21
N LEU A 128 -16.45 8.77 -9.99
CA LEU A 128 -15.28 7.97 -9.62
C LEU A 128 -15.55 6.47 -9.72
N VAL A 129 -16.69 6.00 -9.21
CA VAL A 129 -17.10 4.59 -9.30
C VAL A 129 -17.30 4.19 -10.77
N ALA A 130 -18.01 5.01 -11.55
CA ALA A 130 -18.21 4.77 -12.97
C ALA A 130 -16.87 4.75 -13.72
N ALA A 131 -15.98 5.73 -13.49
CA ALA A 131 -14.66 5.77 -14.11
C ALA A 131 -13.84 4.51 -13.77
N SER A 132 -13.83 4.07 -12.51
CA SER A 132 -13.17 2.84 -12.10
C SER A 132 -13.70 1.61 -12.85
N ALA A 133 -15.02 1.46 -12.93
CA ALA A 133 -15.66 0.37 -13.69
C ALA A 133 -15.34 0.45 -15.19
N LEU A 134 -15.32 1.65 -15.78
CA LEU A 134 -14.99 1.88 -17.19
C LEU A 134 -13.52 1.61 -17.53
N VAL A 135 -12.61 1.75 -16.56
CA VAL A 135 -11.20 1.35 -16.71
C VAL A 135 -11.11 -0.18 -16.64
N VAL A 136 -11.68 -0.81 -15.60
CA VAL A 136 -11.62 -2.27 -15.44
C VAL A 136 -12.22 -3.01 -16.63
N ARG A 137 -13.35 -2.54 -17.20
CA ARG A 137 -13.95 -3.20 -18.39
C ARG A 137 -13.01 -3.21 -19.60
N ARG A 138 -12.04 -2.30 -19.69
CA ARG A 138 -11.08 -2.24 -20.81
C ARG A 138 -9.96 -3.26 -20.66
N ASP A 139 -9.58 -3.57 -19.42
CA ASP A 139 -8.52 -4.52 -19.11
C ASP A 139 -9.03 -5.97 -19.00
N VAL A 140 -10.35 -6.14 -18.86
CA VAL A 140 -11.00 -7.45 -18.94
C VAL A 140 -11.28 -7.78 -20.41
N ALA A 141 -10.36 -8.52 -21.03
CA ALA A 141 -10.67 -9.28 -22.25
C ALA A 141 -11.69 -10.37 -21.89
N TRP A 142 -12.96 -10.13 -22.21
CA TRP A 142 -14.04 -11.12 -22.09
C TRP A 142 -13.81 -12.26 -23.10
N THR A 143 -12.87 -13.16 -22.80
CA THR A 143 -12.71 -14.39 -23.57
C THR A 143 -13.81 -15.35 -23.15
N VAL A 144 -14.76 -15.65 -24.04
CA VAL A 144 -15.89 -16.58 -23.84
C VAL A 144 -15.44 -17.92 -23.22
N GLY A 145 -14.20 -18.35 -23.45
CA GLY A 145 -13.59 -19.54 -22.82
C GLY A 145 -13.42 -19.48 -21.29
N ARG A 146 -13.26 -18.30 -20.67
CA ARG A 146 -13.16 -18.15 -19.20
C ARG A 146 -14.52 -18.19 -18.49
N LEU A 147 -15.59 -17.82 -19.20
CA LEU A 147 -16.96 -18.01 -18.71
C LEU A 147 -17.38 -19.48 -18.78
N ALA A 148 -16.90 -20.24 -19.78
CA ALA A 148 -17.11 -21.68 -19.83
C ALA A 148 -16.40 -22.42 -18.68
N THR A 149 -15.18 -22.04 -18.32
CA THR A 149 -14.46 -22.68 -17.20
C THR A 149 -15.06 -22.37 -15.83
N THR A 150 -15.69 -21.21 -15.64
CA THR A 150 -16.39 -20.89 -14.38
C THR A 150 -17.71 -21.63 -14.24
N LEU A 151 -18.37 -21.98 -15.35
CA LEU A 151 -19.59 -22.81 -15.36
C LEU A 151 -19.32 -24.31 -15.29
N VAL A 152 -18.16 -24.79 -15.74
CA VAL A 152 -17.80 -26.22 -15.71
C VAL A 152 -17.18 -26.64 -14.38
N THR A 153 -16.68 -25.70 -13.59
CA THR A 153 -16.00 -25.98 -12.30
C THR A 153 -16.80 -25.53 -11.07
N GLY A 154 -18.04 -25.06 -11.26
CA GLY A 154 -19.01 -24.78 -10.19
C GLY A 154 -20.17 -25.76 -10.24
#